data_AF-A0A3Q2WWQ3-F1
#
_entry.id   AF-A0A3Q2WWQ3-F1
#
_cell.length_a   1.000
_cell.length_b   1.000
_cell.length_c   1.000
_cell.angle_alpha   90.00
_cell.angle_beta   90.00
_cell.angle_gamma   90.00
#
_symmetry.space_group_name_H-M   'P 1'
#
loop_
_entity.id
_entity.type
_entity.pdbx_description
1 polymer ?
#
loop_
_entity_poly.entity_id
_entity_poly.type
_entity_poly.pdbx_seq_one_letter_code
_entity_poly.pdbx_strand_id
1 'polypeptide(L)'
;MEALRHRGQRSKKASFGTLLCLMCMFITTLASLPESQEVNKNCKPDEFHTEDGICCNKCSPGFKLQEKCHGPKERSTCTQCPGGQYLEFMNYSPNCLPCRTCKALKNEIQVSPCLGNQNTKCRCKDGYYKIRIDSETFECRRCKTCKADEVEMQKCTPDNNTVCRCKDNYYKDNGKCKLCESCSPQCNHLCSKPTIATSKENTPNELDSIVNIIAGAAAGILVLMVSVVLMTYVITKRQTKKRLLRSSQRSDASQESCEQVLVKSEEHLETIVTEVPQTSVAQVETSKLPDCVPLEINLSELIYAVLDLVPVVQVKQLVRCLGVTDTEIEQAEMDHRSCREAHYQMLRVWALHSGGGGRGGMLHRPLFNELLEKLRNMHLGKAAEELETKYGIQ
;
A
#
# COMPACT_ATOMS: atom_id res chain seq x y z
N MET A 1 -77.90 -5.45 -70.67
CA MET A 1 -77.45 -6.59 -69.84
C MET A 1 -76.01 -6.34 -69.45
N GLU A 2 -75.60 -6.75 -68.25
CA GLU A 2 -74.45 -6.17 -67.56
C GLU A 2 -73.27 -7.15 -67.36
N ALA A 3 -72.15 -6.58 -66.92
CA ALA A 3 -71.23 -7.14 -65.93
C ALA A 3 -70.24 -8.29 -66.27
N LEU A 4 -68.95 -7.90 -66.16
CA LEU A 4 -67.90 -8.53 -65.35
C LEU A 4 -67.23 -9.88 -65.72
N ARG A 5 -66.05 -9.77 -66.35
CA ARG A 5 -64.73 -9.83 -65.66
C ARG A 5 -64.60 -10.78 -64.44
N HIS A 6 -63.72 -11.80 -64.52
CA HIS A 6 -62.48 -11.84 -63.71
C HIS A 6 -61.43 -12.88 -64.18
N ARG A 7 -60.28 -12.89 -63.48
CA ARG A 7 -58.96 -13.39 -63.95
C ARG A 7 -58.37 -14.36 -62.92
N GLY A 8 -58.01 -15.58 -63.32
CA GLY A 8 -57.38 -16.60 -62.46
C GLY A 8 -55.85 -16.44 -62.38
N GLN A 9 -55.26 -16.64 -61.19
CA GLN A 9 -53.87 -16.30 -60.90
C GLN A 9 -53.03 -17.55 -60.55
N ARG A 10 -51.90 -17.74 -61.24
CA ARG A 10 -51.08 -18.97 -61.16
C ARG A 10 -50.10 -18.91 -59.98
N SER A 11 -50.39 -19.64 -58.90
CA SER A 11 -49.54 -19.71 -57.70
C SER A 11 -48.18 -20.37 -58.00
N LYS A 12 -47.08 -19.72 -57.58
CA LYS A 12 -45.74 -20.33 -57.47
C LYS A 12 -45.51 -20.72 -56.01
N LYS A 13 -45.61 -22.01 -55.68
CA LYS A 13 -45.16 -22.52 -54.38
C LYS A 13 -43.64 -22.73 -54.43
N ALA A 14 -42.87 -21.96 -53.66
CA ALA A 14 -41.46 -22.24 -53.44
C ALA A 14 -41.32 -23.55 -52.63
N SER A 15 -40.33 -24.38 -52.96
CA SER A 15 -40.05 -25.58 -52.17
C SER A 15 -39.38 -25.20 -50.85
N PHE A 16 -39.79 -25.82 -49.75
CA PHE A 16 -39.26 -25.54 -48.41
C PHE A 16 -37.74 -25.78 -48.34
N GLY A 17 -37.24 -26.78 -49.09
CA GLY A 17 -35.81 -27.10 -49.17
C GLY A 17 -34.94 -26.03 -49.82
N THR A 18 -35.44 -25.28 -50.82
CA THR A 18 -34.65 -24.22 -51.45
C THR A 18 -34.45 -23.01 -50.53
N LEU A 19 -35.40 -22.74 -49.64
CA LEU A 19 -35.24 -21.70 -48.63
C LEU A 19 -34.21 -22.13 -47.57
N LEU A 20 -34.28 -23.39 -47.12
CA LEU A 20 -33.36 -23.95 -46.13
C LEU A 20 -31.89 -23.95 -46.62
N CYS A 21 -31.65 -24.34 -47.87
CA CYS A 21 -30.30 -24.35 -48.45
C CYS A 21 -29.68 -22.94 -48.53
N LEU A 22 -30.46 -21.92 -48.85
CA LEU A 22 -29.97 -20.53 -48.88
C LEU A 22 -29.57 -20.06 -47.47
N MET A 23 -30.37 -20.37 -46.44
CA MET A 23 -30.03 -20.05 -45.04
C MET A 23 -28.71 -20.72 -44.63
N CYS A 24 -28.47 -21.98 -44.98
CA CYS A 24 -27.20 -22.66 -44.68
C CYS A 24 -25.98 -21.97 -45.32
N MET A 25 -26.10 -21.48 -46.56
CA MET A 25 -25.00 -20.79 -47.25
C MET A 25 -24.66 -19.43 -46.61
N PHE A 26 -25.65 -18.72 -46.05
CA PHE A 26 -25.42 -17.48 -45.29
C PHE A 26 -24.82 -17.73 -43.89
N ILE A 27 -25.14 -18.86 -43.25
CA ILE A 27 -24.54 -19.25 -41.96
C ILE A 27 -23.04 -19.53 -42.12
N THR A 28 -22.63 -20.19 -43.21
CA THR A 28 -21.21 -20.50 -43.48
C THR A 28 -20.33 -19.27 -43.72
N THR A 29 -20.88 -18.15 -44.20
CA THR A 29 -20.11 -16.90 -44.42
C THR A 29 -19.92 -16.03 -43.18
N LEU A 30 -20.67 -16.28 -42.10
CA LEU A 30 -20.51 -15.57 -40.82
C LEU A 30 -19.52 -16.26 -39.86
N ALA A 31 -19.07 -17.48 -40.19
CA ALA A 31 -18.14 -18.27 -39.38
C ALA A 31 -16.66 -17.84 -39.50
N SER A 32 -16.36 -16.73 -40.19
CA SER A 32 -14.99 -16.24 -40.42
C SER A 32 -14.80 -14.76 -40.07
N LEU A 33 -15.48 -14.28 -39.01
CA LEU A 33 -15.00 -13.11 -38.27
C LEU A 33 -13.77 -13.55 -37.45
N PRO A 34 -12.65 -12.80 -37.47
CA PRO A 34 -11.51 -13.13 -36.64
C PRO A 34 -11.91 -13.03 -35.16
N GLU A 35 -11.50 -14.02 -34.37
CA GLU A 35 -11.79 -14.04 -32.93
C GLU A 35 -11.19 -12.79 -32.28
N SER A 36 -12.06 -11.89 -31.83
CA SER A 36 -11.68 -10.66 -31.16
C SER A 36 -11.12 -11.01 -29.79
N GLN A 37 -9.81 -11.34 -29.74
CA GLN A 37 -9.07 -11.56 -28.50
C GLN A 37 -9.46 -10.48 -27.51
N GLU A 38 -9.98 -10.87 -26.34
CA GLU A 38 -10.19 -9.92 -25.26
C GLU A 38 -8.85 -9.27 -24.92
N VAL A 39 -8.74 -7.96 -25.19
CA VAL A 39 -7.65 -7.14 -24.67
C VAL A 39 -7.94 -6.96 -23.19
N ASN A 40 -7.53 -7.97 -22.41
CA ASN A 40 -7.46 -7.87 -20.95
C ASN A 40 -6.69 -6.59 -20.61
N LYS A 41 -7.39 -5.62 -20.02
CA LYS A 41 -6.89 -4.25 -19.85
C LYS A 41 -5.73 -4.13 -18.85
N ASN A 42 -5.37 -5.22 -18.18
CA ASN A 42 -4.26 -5.31 -17.26
C ASN A 42 -3.27 -6.41 -17.72
N CYS A 43 -2.01 -6.02 -17.95
CA CYS A 43 -0.92 -6.98 -18.12
C CYS A 43 -0.67 -7.81 -16.85
N LYS A 44 0.07 -8.92 -16.97
CA LYS A 44 0.49 -9.71 -15.81
C LYS A 44 1.48 -8.95 -14.91
N PRO A 45 1.69 -9.35 -13.64
CA PRO A 45 2.65 -8.69 -12.74
C PRO A 45 4.10 -8.67 -13.25
N ASP A 46 4.50 -9.64 -14.07
CA ASP A 46 5.79 -9.75 -14.75
C ASP A 46 5.85 -9.00 -16.10
N GLU A 47 4.77 -8.33 -16.49
CA GLU A 47 4.63 -7.56 -17.73
C GLU A 47 4.43 -6.05 -17.44
N PHE A 48 4.54 -5.20 -18.46
CA PHE A 48 4.27 -3.76 -18.41
C PHE A 48 3.56 -3.31 -19.70
N HIS A 49 2.77 -2.24 -19.62
CA HIS A 49 2.09 -1.65 -20.78
C HIS A 49 3.04 -0.73 -21.57
N THR A 50 2.99 -0.77 -22.90
CA THR A 50 3.54 0.28 -23.78
C THR A 50 2.53 1.42 -23.98
N GLU A 51 2.98 2.53 -24.57
CA GLU A 51 2.10 3.62 -25.03
C GLU A 51 1.03 3.13 -26.04
N ASP A 52 1.36 2.11 -26.83
CA ASP A 52 0.47 1.44 -27.80
C ASP A 52 -0.51 0.44 -27.16
N GLY A 53 -0.52 0.34 -25.82
CA GLY A 53 -1.35 -0.59 -25.06
C GLY A 53 -0.88 -2.05 -25.05
N ILE A 54 0.29 -2.36 -25.62
CA ILE A 54 0.83 -3.72 -25.71
C ILE A 54 1.42 -4.15 -24.36
N CYS A 55 1.16 -5.40 -23.96
CA CYS A 55 1.81 -6.02 -22.80
C CYS A 55 3.16 -6.65 -23.19
N CYS A 56 4.25 -6.05 -22.71
CA CYS A 56 5.61 -6.55 -22.87
C CYS A 56 6.15 -7.12 -21.55
N ASN A 57 7.04 -8.11 -21.57
CA ASN A 57 7.66 -8.63 -20.35
C ASN A 57 8.65 -7.64 -19.72
N LYS A 58 8.74 -7.61 -18.40
CA LYS A 58 9.81 -6.92 -17.67
C LYS A 58 11.16 -7.63 -17.86
N CYS A 59 12.24 -6.87 -17.69
CA CYS A 59 13.61 -7.36 -17.62
C CYS A 59 13.94 -7.88 -16.22
N SER A 60 14.74 -8.96 -16.16
CA SER A 60 15.19 -9.59 -14.92
C SER A 60 16.11 -8.69 -14.08
N PRO A 61 16.21 -8.91 -12.75
CA PRO A 61 17.26 -8.32 -11.92
C PRO A 61 18.64 -8.52 -12.56
N GLY A 62 19.47 -7.49 -12.60
CA GLY A 62 20.72 -7.48 -13.36
C GLY A 62 20.63 -6.96 -14.79
N PHE A 63 19.42 -6.73 -15.31
CA PHE A 63 19.20 -6.29 -16.68
C PHE A 63 18.30 -5.04 -16.73
N LYS A 64 18.66 -4.11 -17.61
CA LYS A 64 17.85 -2.95 -18.00
C LYS A 64 17.14 -3.20 -19.32
N LEU A 65 16.07 -2.46 -19.56
CA LEU A 65 15.42 -2.38 -20.86
C LEU A 65 16.38 -1.72 -21.87
N GLN A 66 16.58 -2.36 -23.02
CA GLN A 66 17.20 -1.75 -24.20
C GLN A 66 16.12 -1.31 -25.20
N GLU A 67 15.10 -2.15 -25.39
CA GLU A 67 14.03 -1.93 -26.36
C GLU A 67 12.71 -2.53 -25.85
N LYS A 68 11.59 -1.83 -26.09
CA LYS A 68 10.23 -2.36 -25.87
C LYS A 68 9.99 -3.55 -26.83
N CYS A 69 9.00 -4.39 -26.54
CA CYS A 69 8.57 -5.40 -27.52
C CYS A 69 7.75 -4.73 -28.64
N HIS A 70 7.77 -5.27 -29.87
CA HIS A 70 7.09 -4.65 -31.02
C HIS A 70 5.66 -5.18 -31.21
N GLY A 71 5.33 -6.36 -30.69
CA GLY A 71 4.00 -6.96 -30.76
C GLY A 71 3.57 -7.76 -29.52
N PRO A 72 2.26 -8.04 -29.34
CA PRO A 72 1.77 -8.84 -28.23
C PRO A 72 2.38 -10.26 -28.21
N LYS A 73 2.86 -10.69 -27.04
CA LYS A 73 3.57 -11.96 -26.79
C LYS A 73 5.04 -11.99 -27.26
N GLU A 74 5.57 -10.91 -27.84
CA GLU A 74 7.01 -10.79 -28.10
C GLU A 74 7.81 -10.45 -26.83
N ARG A 75 9.13 -10.66 -26.87
CA ARG A 75 10.02 -10.42 -25.73
C ARG A 75 10.75 -9.09 -25.86
N SER A 76 10.69 -8.25 -24.83
CA SER A 76 11.51 -7.02 -24.74
C SER A 76 13.01 -7.33 -24.73
N THR A 77 13.78 -6.50 -25.44
CA THR A 77 15.24 -6.59 -25.48
C THR A 77 15.82 -6.06 -24.18
N CYS A 78 16.51 -6.91 -23.43
CA CYS A 78 17.09 -6.60 -22.12
C CYS A 78 18.61 -6.77 -22.13
N THR A 79 19.36 -5.80 -21.59
CA THR A 79 20.83 -5.81 -21.53
C THR A 79 21.34 -5.79 -20.10
N GLN A 80 22.49 -6.42 -19.84
CA GLN A 80 23.09 -6.44 -18.50
C GLN A 80 23.47 -5.03 -18.03
N CYS A 81 23.34 -4.77 -16.72
CA CYS A 81 23.88 -3.56 -16.12
C CYS A 81 25.42 -3.52 -16.25
N PRO A 82 26.00 -2.36 -16.65
CA PRO A 82 27.45 -2.22 -16.71
C PRO A 82 28.07 -2.22 -15.30
N GLY A 83 29.37 -2.52 -15.23
CA GLY A 83 30.11 -2.55 -13.96
C GLY A 83 29.95 -1.24 -13.17
N GLY A 84 29.62 -1.36 -11.87
CA GLY A 84 29.32 -0.20 -11.03
C GLY A 84 27.87 0.29 -11.09
N GLN A 85 26.97 -0.44 -11.77
CA GLN A 85 25.53 -0.20 -11.76
C GLN A 85 24.72 -1.49 -11.48
N TYR A 86 23.50 -1.34 -10.97
CA TYR A 86 22.62 -2.47 -10.59
C TYR A 86 21.11 -2.20 -10.81
N LEU A 87 20.32 -3.27 -10.88
CA LEU A 87 18.85 -3.30 -10.81
C LEU A 87 18.43 -4.55 -10.03
N GLU A 88 17.88 -4.38 -8.82
CA GLU A 88 17.62 -5.48 -7.86
C GLU A 88 16.28 -6.21 -8.09
N PHE A 89 15.37 -5.64 -8.89
CA PHE A 89 14.02 -6.15 -9.13
C PHE A 89 13.66 -6.28 -10.62
N MET A 90 12.58 -7.02 -10.91
CA MET A 90 11.96 -7.08 -12.24
C MET A 90 11.53 -5.67 -12.65
N ASN A 91 11.99 -5.19 -13.81
CA ASN A 91 11.88 -3.77 -14.17
C ASN A 91 11.71 -3.55 -15.68
N TYR A 92 11.28 -2.35 -16.07
CA TYR A 92 11.28 -1.86 -17.45
C TYR A 92 12.13 -0.58 -17.58
N SER A 93 13.12 -0.41 -16.70
CA SER A 93 13.95 0.80 -16.66
C SER A 93 14.94 0.83 -17.81
N PRO A 94 15.07 1.93 -18.57
CA PRO A 94 16.11 2.07 -19.59
C PRO A 94 17.51 2.27 -18.97
N ASN A 95 17.61 2.52 -17.66
CA ASN A 95 18.85 2.86 -16.96
C ASN A 95 19.06 1.98 -15.72
N CYS A 96 20.29 1.55 -15.48
CA CYS A 96 20.67 0.92 -14.21
C CYS A 96 21.05 1.97 -13.16
N LEU A 97 20.94 1.59 -11.89
CA LEU A 97 21.17 2.46 -10.74
C LEU A 97 22.66 2.46 -10.37
N PRO A 98 23.30 3.60 -10.08
CA PRO A 98 24.69 3.61 -9.64
C PRO A 98 24.85 2.89 -8.29
N CYS A 99 25.87 2.04 -8.16
CA CYS A 99 26.19 1.36 -6.92
C CYS A 99 26.61 2.34 -5.81
N ARG A 100 26.13 2.13 -4.58
CA ARG A 100 26.60 2.87 -3.41
C ARG A 100 28.09 2.58 -3.16
N THR A 101 28.86 3.60 -2.83
CA THR A 101 30.21 3.42 -2.28
C THR A 101 30.16 3.57 -0.75
N CYS A 102 30.69 2.59 -0.01
CA CYS A 102 30.72 2.64 1.46
C CYS A 102 31.77 3.64 1.94
N LYS A 103 31.34 4.68 2.65
CA LYS A 103 32.22 5.82 2.98
C LYS A 103 33.04 5.53 4.24
N ALA A 104 34.29 5.11 4.07
CA ALA A 104 35.21 4.79 5.17
C ALA A 104 35.39 5.95 6.19
N LEU A 105 35.33 7.20 5.71
CA LEU A 105 35.33 8.45 6.52
C LEU A 105 34.06 8.62 7.38
N LYS A 106 32.92 8.03 6.98
CA LYS A 106 31.67 7.97 7.76
C LYS A 106 31.58 6.72 8.65
N ASN A 107 32.71 6.04 8.89
CA ASN A 107 32.78 4.78 9.62
C ASN A 107 31.97 3.63 9.01
N GLU A 108 31.79 3.65 7.68
CA GLU A 108 31.23 2.53 6.92
C GLU A 108 32.32 1.54 6.48
N ILE A 109 31.92 0.28 6.26
CA ILE A 109 32.68 -0.79 5.60
C ILE A 109 31.78 -1.51 4.60
N GLN A 110 32.37 -2.05 3.52
CA GLN A 110 31.67 -2.93 2.59
C GLN A 110 31.56 -4.34 3.19
N VAL A 111 30.37 -4.93 3.12
CA VAL A 111 30.09 -6.32 3.54
C VAL A 111 29.51 -7.19 2.41
N SER A 112 29.05 -6.58 1.32
CA SER A 112 28.82 -7.25 0.04
C SER A 112 29.28 -6.31 -1.09
N PRO A 113 30.01 -6.79 -2.12
CA PRO A 113 30.30 -6.00 -3.30
C PRO A 113 29.01 -5.67 -4.07
N CYS A 114 29.08 -4.73 -5.01
CA CYS A 114 27.98 -4.52 -5.94
C CYS A 114 27.97 -5.61 -7.02
N LEU A 115 26.77 -6.06 -7.39
CA LEU A 115 26.51 -6.97 -8.50
C LEU A 115 25.44 -6.33 -9.39
N GLY A 116 25.31 -6.75 -10.65
CA GLY A 116 24.26 -6.22 -11.53
C GLY A 116 22.86 -6.34 -10.91
N ASN A 117 22.60 -7.35 -10.09
CA ASN A 117 21.32 -7.57 -9.41
C ASN A 117 21.30 -7.17 -7.93
N GLN A 118 22.32 -6.48 -7.40
CA GLN A 118 22.39 -6.15 -5.97
C GLN A 118 23.28 -4.94 -5.69
N ASN A 119 22.75 -3.94 -4.96
CA ASN A 119 23.56 -2.79 -4.52
C ASN A 119 24.67 -3.22 -3.54
N THR A 120 25.77 -2.46 -3.50
CA THR A 120 26.80 -2.59 -2.46
C THR A 120 26.16 -2.54 -1.07
N LYS A 121 26.37 -3.58 -0.26
CA LYS A 121 25.88 -3.59 1.13
C LYS A 121 26.95 -3.02 2.05
N CYS A 122 26.62 -1.91 2.71
CA CYS A 122 27.48 -1.21 3.66
C CYS A 122 27.01 -1.46 5.10
N ARG A 123 27.96 -1.71 6.01
CA ARG A 123 27.75 -1.84 7.46
C ARG A 123 28.53 -0.75 8.18
N CYS A 124 28.12 -0.40 9.41
CA CYS A 124 28.98 0.37 10.30
C CYS A 124 30.19 -0.47 10.78
N LYS A 125 31.31 0.20 11.01
CA LYS A 125 32.48 -0.33 11.72
C LYS A 125 32.10 -0.68 13.16
N ASP A 126 32.80 -1.64 13.74
CA ASP A 126 32.56 -2.06 15.11
C ASP A 126 32.87 -0.89 16.08
N GLY A 127 32.06 -0.75 17.13
CA GLY A 127 32.03 0.48 17.96
C GLY A 127 31.16 1.62 17.38
N TYR A 128 30.48 1.40 16.25
CA TYR A 128 29.45 2.29 15.71
C TYR A 128 28.17 1.52 15.37
N TYR A 129 27.01 2.15 15.59
CA TYR A 129 25.69 1.62 15.25
C TYR A 129 24.99 2.50 14.20
N LYS A 130 24.10 1.88 13.43
CA LYS A 130 23.33 2.50 12.35
C LYS A 130 22.14 3.29 12.88
N ILE A 131 22.09 4.58 12.56
CA ILE A 131 20.85 5.37 12.60
C ILE A 131 20.34 5.52 11.17
N ARG A 132 19.14 4.97 10.91
CA ARG A 132 18.44 5.17 9.63
C ARG A 132 17.95 6.62 9.55
N ILE A 133 18.17 7.24 8.40
CA ILE A 133 17.64 8.58 8.07
C ILE A 133 16.40 8.41 7.19
N ASP A 134 16.45 7.46 6.25
CA ASP A 134 15.34 7.04 5.41
C ASP A 134 15.43 5.51 5.12
N SER A 135 14.79 5.06 4.04
CA SER A 135 14.78 3.66 3.58
C SER A 135 16.16 3.14 3.14
N GLU A 136 17.00 4.00 2.54
CA GLU A 136 18.30 3.65 1.95
C GLU A 136 19.50 4.28 2.68
N THR A 137 19.34 5.51 3.19
CA THR A 137 20.42 6.27 3.81
C THR A 137 20.47 6.12 5.33
N PHE A 138 21.69 6.16 5.86
CA PHE A 138 21.96 5.99 7.28
C PHE A 138 23.28 6.64 7.68
N GLU A 139 23.40 6.92 8.97
CA GLU A 139 24.62 7.41 9.63
C GLU A 139 25.14 6.37 10.62
N CYS A 140 26.47 6.22 10.73
CA CYS A 140 27.09 5.40 11.75
C CYS A 140 27.49 6.27 12.96
N ARG A 141 26.71 6.22 14.04
CA ARG A 141 27.02 6.93 15.29
C ARG A 141 27.81 6.04 16.23
N ARG A 142 28.72 6.64 17.01
CA ARG A 142 29.53 5.90 17.98
C ARG A 142 28.64 5.33 19.08
N CYS A 143 28.90 4.08 19.44
CA CYS A 143 28.21 3.40 20.54
C CYS A 143 28.38 4.17 21.86
N LYS A 144 27.34 4.19 22.69
CA LYS A 144 27.45 4.69 24.07
C LYS A 144 28.31 3.72 24.89
N THR A 145 29.26 4.23 25.67
CA THR A 145 29.86 3.50 26.78
C THR A 145 29.02 3.70 28.04
N CYS A 146 28.68 2.63 28.75
CA CYS A 146 28.01 2.75 30.05
C CYS A 146 28.97 3.34 31.10
N LYS A 147 28.43 4.17 32.00
CA LYS A 147 29.19 4.84 33.05
C LYS A 147 29.48 3.92 34.24
N ALA A 148 30.28 4.39 35.20
CA ALA A 148 30.59 3.67 36.44
C ALA A 148 29.37 3.45 37.36
N ASP A 149 28.34 4.31 37.27
CA ASP A 149 27.02 4.23 37.92
C ASP A 149 26.02 3.33 37.15
N GLU A 150 26.41 2.81 35.98
CA GLU A 150 25.57 2.00 35.09
C GLU A 150 26.10 0.55 34.94
N VAL A 151 25.25 -0.32 34.39
CA VAL A 151 25.54 -1.68 33.92
C VAL A 151 25.17 -1.77 32.45
N GLU A 152 26.00 -2.42 31.64
CA GLU A 152 25.66 -2.79 30.26
C GLU A 152 24.63 -3.92 30.26
N MET A 153 23.40 -3.62 29.83
CA MET A 153 22.32 -4.60 29.65
C MET A 153 22.36 -5.25 28.27
N GLN A 154 22.80 -4.51 27.25
CA GLN A 154 23.00 -5.02 25.89
C GLN A 154 24.23 -4.35 25.28
N LYS A 155 25.12 -5.16 24.71
CA LYS A 155 26.26 -4.70 23.92
C LYS A 155 25.81 -4.00 22.66
N CYS A 156 26.59 -3.03 22.21
CA CYS A 156 26.36 -2.40 20.92
C CYS A 156 26.47 -3.43 19.77
N THR A 157 25.66 -3.24 18.74
CA THR A 157 25.75 -3.95 17.46
C THR A 157 25.83 -2.95 16.31
N PRO A 158 26.16 -3.37 15.07
CA PRO A 158 26.17 -2.46 13.93
C PRO A 158 24.81 -1.81 13.61
N ASP A 159 23.70 -2.31 14.18
CA ASP A 159 22.36 -1.74 14.01
C ASP A 159 21.80 -1.09 15.30
N ASN A 160 22.18 -1.56 16.49
CA ASN A 160 21.64 -1.09 17.78
C ASN A 160 22.72 -0.51 18.70
N ASN A 161 22.42 0.61 19.36
CA ASN A 161 23.29 1.21 20.38
C ASN A 161 23.36 0.35 21.66
N THR A 162 24.45 0.49 22.43
CA THR A 162 24.58 -0.07 23.78
C THR A 162 23.42 0.37 24.68
N VAL A 163 22.80 -0.57 25.38
CA VAL A 163 21.73 -0.29 26.36
C VAL A 163 22.31 -0.36 27.76
N CYS A 164 22.24 0.75 28.50
CA CYS A 164 22.71 0.86 29.88
C CYS A 164 21.53 1.01 30.85
N ARG A 165 21.64 0.38 32.02
CA ARG A 165 20.73 0.56 33.17
C ARG A 165 21.55 1.10 34.35
N CYS A 166 20.92 1.82 35.28
CA CYS A 166 21.57 2.14 36.57
C CYS A 166 21.88 0.84 37.35
N LYS A 167 22.93 0.87 38.17
CA LYS A 167 23.24 -0.22 39.11
C LYS A 167 22.14 -0.40 40.16
N ASP A 168 22.12 -1.56 40.82
CA ASP A 168 21.31 -1.73 42.03
C ASP A 168 21.69 -0.69 43.09
N ASN A 169 20.70 -0.27 43.89
CA ASN A 169 20.76 0.93 44.75
C ASN A 169 20.90 2.27 44.00
N TYR A 170 20.76 2.31 42.67
CA TYR A 170 20.63 3.56 41.91
C TYR A 170 19.33 3.62 41.10
N TYR A 171 18.71 4.79 41.05
CA TYR A 171 17.52 5.08 40.24
C TYR A 171 17.83 6.08 39.12
N LYS A 172 17.03 6.09 38.05
CA LYS A 172 17.24 6.92 36.87
C LYS A 172 16.43 8.22 36.95
N ASP A 173 17.11 9.35 37.13
CA ASP A 173 16.53 10.70 37.12
C ASP A 173 17.12 11.53 35.98
N ASN A 174 16.26 12.08 35.12
CA ASN A 174 16.65 12.96 34.00
C ASN A 174 17.86 12.45 33.17
N GLY A 175 17.93 11.13 32.94
CA GLY A 175 19.01 10.49 32.17
C GLY A 175 20.34 10.29 32.92
N LYS A 176 20.41 10.61 34.21
CA LYS A 176 21.51 10.32 35.14
C LYS A 176 21.07 9.23 36.12
N CYS A 177 22.01 8.49 36.69
CA CYS A 177 21.72 7.62 37.83
C CYS A 177 22.00 8.40 39.13
N LYS A 178 21.08 8.31 40.08
CA LYS A 178 21.19 8.86 41.44
C LYS A 178 21.14 7.71 42.44
N LEU A 179 21.88 7.84 43.53
CA LEU A 179 21.86 6.84 44.61
C LEU A 179 20.48 6.84 45.30
N CYS A 180 20.00 5.66 45.68
CA CYS A 180 18.82 5.50 46.52
C CYS A 180 19.19 5.81 47.98
N GLU A 181 18.81 6.99 48.46
CA GLU A 181 19.05 7.43 49.85
C GLU A 181 17.92 7.00 50.81
N SER A 182 16.71 6.76 50.28
CA SER A 182 15.52 6.45 51.07
C SER A 182 14.50 5.59 50.32
N CYS A 183 13.57 4.99 51.06
CA CYS A 183 12.42 4.30 50.47
C CYS A 183 11.59 5.26 49.60
N SER A 184 11.46 4.92 48.32
CA SER A 184 10.69 5.67 47.34
C SER A 184 10.14 4.71 46.27
N PRO A 185 9.14 5.12 45.46
CA PRO A 185 8.57 4.28 44.39
C PRO A 185 9.58 3.79 43.34
N GLN A 186 10.77 4.41 43.27
CA GLN A 186 11.87 4.07 42.37
C GLN A 186 12.99 3.29 43.08
N CYS A 187 12.99 3.30 44.42
CA CYS A 187 13.94 2.64 45.31
C CYS A 187 13.23 1.61 46.23
N ASN A 188 12.24 0.88 45.71
CA ASN A 188 11.39 -0.03 46.47
C ASN A 188 12.14 -1.15 47.23
N HIS A 189 13.41 -1.42 46.89
CA HIS A 189 14.27 -2.35 47.62
C HIS A 189 14.68 -1.83 49.01
N LEU A 190 14.64 -0.52 49.25
CA LEU A 190 14.81 0.10 50.57
C LEU A 190 13.50 0.18 51.37
N CYS A 191 12.36 -0.15 50.76
CA CYS A 191 11.07 -0.14 51.44
C CYS A 191 10.84 -1.49 52.13
N SER A 192 10.96 -1.50 53.46
CA SER A 192 10.67 -2.68 54.29
C SER A 192 9.25 -3.20 54.00
N LYS A 193 9.15 -4.34 53.33
CA LYS A 193 7.89 -5.06 53.20
C LYS A 193 7.43 -5.49 54.60
N PRO A 194 6.16 -5.31 54.99
CA PRO A 194 5.67 -5.85 56.25
C PRO A 194 5.81 -7.37 56.19
N THR A 195 6.58 -7.93 57.13
CA THR A 195 6.70 -9.38 57.28
C THR A 195 5.41 -9.88 57.92
N ILE A 196 4.41 -10.18 57.08
CA ILE A 196 3.27 -10.99 57.51
C ILE A 196 3.83 -12.37 57.84
N ALA A 197 3.95 -12.65 59.14
CA ALA A 197 4.34 -13.96 59.62
C ALA A 197 3.19 -14.94 59.38
N THR A 198 3.17 -15.57 58.20
CA THR A 198 2.18 -16.58 57.86
C THR A 198 2.32 -17.77 58.81
N SER A 199 1.40 -17.87 59.76
CA SER A 199 1.25 -19.05 60.60
C SER A 199 1.02 -20.27 59.72
N LYS A 200 1.85 -21.30 59.87
CA LYS A 200 1.58 -22.62 59.28
C LYS A 200 0.43 -23.28 60.03
N GLU A 201 -0.79 -23.02 59.59
CA GLU A 201 -1.93 -23.86 59.93
C GLU A 201 -2.10 -24.91 58.83
N ASN A 202 -1.88 -26.18 59.19
CA ASN A 202 -2.07 -27.30 58.28
C ASN A 202 -3.51 -27.81 58.43
N THR A 203 -4.39 -27.54 57.46
CA THR A 203 -5.69 -28.21 57.33
C THR A 203 -5.83 -28.85 55.94
N PRO A 204 -6.38 -30.08 55.79
CA PRO A 204 -6.20 -30.84 54.55
C PRO A 204 -7.38 -30.73 53.57
N ASN A 205 -7.03 -30.65 52.28
CA ASN A 205 -7.67 -31.39 51.19
C ASN A 205 -9.18 -31.21 50.92
N GLU A 206 -9.67 -29.97 50.78
CA GLU A 206 -11.01 -29.68 50.19
C GLU A 206 -10.93 -28.71 48.99
N LEU A 207 -9.88 -28.81 48.16
CA LEU A 207 -9.74 -28.01 46.94
C LEU A 207 -9.20 -28.78 45.73
N ASP A 208 -8.22 -29.67 45.92
CA ASP A 208 -7.63 -30.49 44.83
C ASP A 208 -8.67 -31.33 44.08
N SER A 209 -9.69 -31.84 44.79
CA SER A 209 -10.78 -32.60 44.16
C SER A 209 -11.57 -31.74 43.16
N ILE A 210 -11.86 -30.47 43.52
CA ILE A 210 -12.59 -29.53 42.68
C ILE A 210 -11.75 -29.09 41.48
N VAL A 211 -10.45 -28.82 41.68
CA VAL A 211 -9.52 -28.44 40.60
C VAL A 211 -9.42 -29.56 39.55
N ASN A 212 -9.31 -30.82 39.96
CA ASN A 212 -9.24 -31.96 39.05
C ASN A 212 -10.55 -32.16 38.26
N ILE A 213 -11.71 -31.95 38.88
CA ILE A 213 -13.02 -32.00 38.18
C ILE A 213 -13.11 -30.90 37.11
N ILE A 214 -12.73 -29.66 37.45
CA ILE A 214 -12.77 -28.53 36.51
C ILE A 214 -11.77 -28.74 35.35
N ALA A 215 -10.56 -29.22 35.62
CA ALA A 215 -9.57 -29.54 34.60
C ALA A 215 -10.05 -30.66 33.66
N GLY A 216 -10.66 -31.72 34.21
CA GLY A 216 -11.25 -32.81 33.42
C GLY A 216 -12.40 -32.34 32.52
N ALA A 217 -13.29 -31.48 33.03
CA ALA A 217 -14.36 -30.88 32.24
C ALA A 217 -13.83 -30.00 31.09
N ALA A 218 -12.85 -29.14 31.36
CA ALA A 218 -12.22 -28.29 30.35
C ALA A 218 -11.51 -29.11 29.26
N ALA A 219 -10.80 -30.16 29.62
CA ALA A 219 -10.18 -31.09 28.67
C ALA A 219 -11.21 -31.82 27.80
N GLY A 220 -12.31 -32.30 28.41
CA GLY A 220 -13.42 -32.93 27.68
C GLY A 220 -14.07 -31.98 26.66
N ILE A 221 -14.33 -30.73 27.04
CA ILE A 221 -14.86 -29.70 26.14
C ILE A 221 -13.89 -29.41 24.98
N LEU A 222 -12.58 -29.29 25.24
CA LEU A 222 -11.58 -29.08 24.20
C LEU A 222 -11.53 -30.26 23.20
N VAL A 223 -11.57 -31.51 23.67
CA VAL A 223 -11.62 -32.69 22.80
C VAL A 223 -12.89 -32.73 21.97
N LEU A 224 -14.05 -32.39 22.56
CA LEU A 224 -15.31 -32.27 21.82
C LEU A 224 -15.24 -31.19 20.73
N MET A 225 -14.75 -29.98 21.05
CA MET A 225 -14.59 -28.89 20.08
C MET A 225 -13.64 -29.28 18.94
N VAL A 226 -12.50 -29.90 19.24
CA VAL A 226 -11.57 -30.41 18.23
C VAL A 226 -12.22 -31.51 17.37
N SER A 227 -13.00 -32.43 17.96
CA SER A 227 -13.71 -33.46 17.21
C SER A 227 -14.78 -32.88 16.27
N VAL A 228 -15.50 -31.83 16.70
CA VAL A 228 -16.49 -31.12 15.87
C VAL A 228 -15.79 -30.37 14.73
N VAL A 229 -14.66 -29.71 14.98
CA VAL A 229 -13.84 -29.08 13.93
C VAL A 229 -13.31 -30.12 12.94
N LEU A 230 -12.84 -31.28 13.41
CA LEU A 230 -12.35 -32.35 12.54
C LEU A 230 -13.47 -32.96 11.70
N MET A 231 -14.65 -33.19 12.30
CA MET A 231 -15.82 -33.73 11.60
C MET A 231 -16.39 -32.73 10.59
N THR A 232 -16.49 -31.45 10.94
CA THR A 232 -16.92 -30.40 9.99
C THR A 232 -15.88 -30.19 8.88
N TYR A 233 -14.58 -30.30 9.14
CA TYR A 233 -13.54 -30.34 8.11
C TYR A 233 -13.67 -31.56 7.20
N VAL A 234 -13.89 -32.77 7.74
CA VAL A 234 -14.11 -33.98 6.94
C VAL A 234 -15.41 -33.92 6.12
N ILE A 235 -16.48 -33.33 6.68
CA ILE A 235 -17.76 -33.15 5.99
C ILE A 235 -17.62 -32.11 4.86
N THR A 236 -17.03 -30.94 5.13
CA THR A 236 -16.78 -29.92 4.09
C THR A 236 -15.84 -30.45 3.01
N LYS A 237 -14.76 -31.17 3.36
CA LYS A 237 -13.84 -31.82 2.40
C LYS A 237 -14.51 -32.94 1.59
N ARG A 238 -15.44 -33.69 2.18
CA ARG A 238 -16.30 -34.65 1.46
C ARG A 238 -17.32 -33.94 0.55
N GLN A 239 -17.88 -32.81 0.97
CA GLN A 239 -18.81 -32.01 0.16
C GLN A 239 -18.09 -31.32 -1.00
N THR A 240 -16.91 -30.72 -0.82
CA THR A 240 -16.14 -30.12 -1.92
C THR A 240 -15.67 -31.19 -2.91
N LYS A 241 -15.19 -32.36 -2.44
CA LYS A 241 -14.89 -33.49 -3.34
C LYS A 241 -16.13 -33.97 -4.11
N LYS A 242 -17.32 -34.01 -3.48
CA LYS A 242 -18.59 -34.30 -4.16
C LYS A 242 -19.05 -33.18 -5.12
N ARG A 243 -18.79 -31.91 -4.83
CA ARG A 243 -19.06 -30.77 -5.72
C ARG A 243 -18.17 -30.82 -6.96
N LEU A 244 -16.86 -31.06 -6.80
CA LEU A 244 -15.92 -31.26 -7.91
C LEU A 244 -16.35 -32.43 -8.82
N LEU A 245 -16.74 -33.57 -8.23
CA LEU A 245 -17.26 -34.72 -8.99
C LEU A 245 -18.60 -34.42 -9.70
N ARG A 246 -19.51 -33.65 -9.09
CA ARG A 246 -20.75 -33.21 -9.77
C ARG A 246 -20.50 -32.18 -10.88
N SER A 247 -19.49 -31.32 -10.72
CA SER A 247 -19.13 -30.31 -11.72
C SER A 247 -18.67 -30.93 -13.04
N SER A 248 -18.11 -32.15 -13.00
CA SER A 248 -17.69 -32.90 -14.19
C SER A 248 -18.85 -33.59 -14.94
N GLN A 249 -20.10 -33.43 -14.50
CA GLN A 249 -21.26 -34.16 -15.03
C GLN A 249 -22.51 -33.29 -15.21
N ARG A 250 -22.35 -31.96 -15.30
CA ARG A 250 -23.47 -31.04 -15.54
C ARG A 250 -23.04 -29.77 -16.29
N SER A 251 -22.57 -29.98 -17.52
CA SER A 251 -22.33 -28.94 -18.51
C SER A 251 -23.26 -29.12 -19.71
N ASP A 252 -24.56 -29.07 -19.43
CA ASP A 252 -25.64 -29.05 -20.42
C ASP A 252 -26.86 -28.34 -19.81
N ALA A 253 -27.72 -27.76 -20.65
CA ALA A 253 -28.88 -26.90 -20.38
C ALA A 253 -28.64 -25.47 -19.80
N SER A 254 -28.85 -24.51 -20.70
CA SER A 254 -29.43 -23.15 -20.58
C SER A 254 -30.76 -23.08 -19.78
N GLN A 255 -31.41 -21.96 -19.41
CA GLN A 255 -31.20 -20.48 -19.42
C GLN A 255 -32.44 -19.79 -18.78
N GLU A 256 -32.32 -18.61 -18.16
CA GLU A 256 -33.33 -17.50 -18.05
C GLU A 256 -32.66 -16.30 -17.30
N SER A 257 -32.71 -15.03 -17.75
CA SER A 257 -33.79 -13.99 -17.77
C SER A 257 -34.10 -13.38 -16.39
N CYS A 258 -34.35 -12.07 -16.17
CA CYS A 258 -34.68 -10.87 -16.98
C CYS A 258 -34.16 -9.57 -16.27
N GLU A 259 -34.20 -8.31 -16.77
CA GLU A 259 -34.20 -7.71 -18.13
C GLU A 259 -34.30 -6.14 -18.09
N GLN A 260 -33.70 -5.41 -19.07
CA GLN A 260 -33.87 -3.96 -19.41
C GLN A 260 -33.42 -2.90 -18.36
N VAL A 261 -33.12 -1.62 -18.67
CA VAL A 261 -33.79 -0.59 -19.52
C VAL A 261 -32.82 0.36 -20.30
N LEU A 262 -33.18 0.67 -21.55
CA LEU A 262 -33.06 1.89 -22.39
C LEU A 262 -32.41 3.21 -21.82
N VAL A 263 -31.85 4.18 -22.58
CA VAL A 263 -31.54 4.40 -24.03
C VAL A 263 -30.51 5.57 -24.19
N LYS A 264 -29.52 5.53 -25.10
CA LYS A 264 -29.32 6.33 -26.37
C LYS A 264 -29.37 7.90 -26.24
N SER A 265 -28.51 8.76 -26.82
CA SER A 265 -27.59 8.68 -28.00
C SER A 265 -26.39 9.67 -28.06
N GLU A 266 -25.48 9.39 -29.01
CA GLU A 266 -24.79 10.28 -30.03
C GLU A 266 -24.73 11.81 -29.78
N GLU A 267 -23.53 12.43 -29.67
CA GLU A 267 -22.66 13.04 -30.72
C GLU A 267 -22.90 14.55 -31.00
N HIS A 268 -21.82 15.36 -31.05
CA HIS A 268 -21.51 16.20 -32.23
C HIS A 268 -20.10 16.86 -32.25
N LEU A 269 -19.67 17.26 -33.45
CA LEU A 269 -18.50 18.09 -33.82
C LEU A 269 -19.02 19.44 -34.42
N GLU A 270 -18.29 20.53 -34.71
CA GLU A 270 -16.86 20.85 -34.92
C GLU A 270 -16.39 22.04 -34.02
N THR A 271 -15.10 22.39 -33.84
CA THR A 271 -14.08 22.97 -34.77
C THR A 271 -14.60 24.26 -35.47
N ILE A 272 -14.01 25.45 -35.29
CA ILE A 272 -12.82 25.96 -36.02
C ILE A 272 -12.34 27.31 -35.40
N VAL A 273 -11.00 27.44 -35.19
CA VAL A 273 -10.00 28.53 -35.51
C VAL A 273 -10.48 30.04 -35.47
N THR A 274 -9.71 31.11 -35.13
CA THR A 274 -8.27 31.46 -35.29
C THR A 274 -7.79 32.64 -34.40
N GLU A 275 -6.47 32.72 -34.20
CA GLU A 275 -5.62 33.96 -34.15
C GLU A 275 -5.42 34.82 -32.87
N VAL A 276 -4.32 35.59 -32.91
CA VAL A 276 -3.54 36.17 -31.79
C VAL A 276 -2.76 37.41 -32.28
N PRO A 277 -2.70 38.53 -31.51
CA PRO A 277 -1.38 39.06 -31.11
C PRO A 277 -1.31 39.70 -29.70
N GLN A 278 -0.09 40.06 -29.30
CA GLN A 278 0.31 40.68 -28.01
C GLN A 278 -0.14 42.18 -27.94
N THR A 279 -0.08 42.96 -26.83
CA THR A 279 1.02 43.17 -25.85
C THR A 279 0.58 44.08 -24.69
N SER A 280 1.20 43.96 -23.50
CA SER A 280 1.44 44.97 -22.42
C SER A 280 0.47 46.13 -22.10
N VAL A 281 0.22 46.38 -20.79
CA VAL A 281 0.66 47.58 -20.01
C VAL A 281 0.29 47.40 -18.52
N ALA A 282 0.81 48.24 -17.62
CA ALA A 282 0.87 48.01 -16.16
C ALA A 282 -0.20 48.69 -15.30
N GLN A 283 -0.32 48.18 -14.06
CA GLN A 283 -0.82 48.79 -12.81
C GLN A 283 -2.16 49.55 -12.79
N VAL A 284 -3.08 49.03 -11.96
CA VAL A 284 -4.08 49.81 -11.23
C VAL A 284 -4.06 49.34 -9.77
N GLU A 285 -3.79 50.25 -8.83
CA GLU A 285 -4.08 50.02 -7.40
C GLU A 285 -5.47 50.58 -7.07
N THR A 286 -6.34 49.79 -6.45
CA THR A 286 -7.61 50.28 -5.88
C THR A 286 -7.87 49.71 -4.49
N SER A 287 -7.70 50.58 -3.50
CA SER A 287 -8.52 50.72 -2.27
C SER A 287 -9.01 49.46 -1.54
N LYS A 288 -8.58 49.34 -0.27
CA LYS A 288 -9.04 48.35 0.72
C LYS A 288 -10.57 48.21 0.81
N LEU A 289 -11.03 46.96 0.78
CA LEU A 289 -12.26 46.48 1.44
C LEU A 289 -11.83 45.47 2.54
N PRO A 290 -12.71 45.05 3.48
CA PRO A 290 -12.29 44.21 4.59
C PRO A 290 -11.94 42.78 4.15
N ASP A 291 -10.89 42.22 4.76
CA ASP A 291 -10.31 40.94 4.40
C ASP A 291 -11.21 39.74 4.72
N CYS A 292 -12.05 39.36 3.76
CA CYS A 292 -12.55 37.98 3.63
C CYS A 292 -11.54 37.11 2.87
N VAL A 293 -10.25 37.19 3.25
CA VAL A 293 -9.18 36.33 2.70
C VAL A 293 -9.41 34.90 3.20
N PRO A 294 -9.64 33.90 2.33
CA PRO A 294 -9.57 32.52 2.74
C PRO A 294 -8.12 32.23 3.14
N LEU A 295 -7.88 31.64 4.32
CA LEU A 295 -6.53 31.21 4.68
C LEU A 295 -6.12 30.00 3.84
N GLU A 296 -5.57 30.30 2.67
CA GLU A 296 -5.05 29.39 1.66
C GLU A 296 -3.71 28.82 2.13
N ILE A 297 -3.75 27.68 2.81
CA ILE A 297 -2.55 27.04 3.36
C ILE A 297 -1.71 26.50 2.20
N ASN A 298 -0.42 26.87 2.14
CA ASN A 298 0.52 26.33 1.15
C ASN A 298 0.60 24.80 1.30
N LEU A 299 0.14 24.07 0.28
CA LEU A 299 0.02 22.62 0.36
C LEU A 299 1.38 21.93 0.55
N SER A 300 2.42 22.45 -0.10
CA SER A 300 3.77 21.85 -0.03
C SER A 300 4.33 21.96 1.38
N GLU A 301 4.24 23.14 2.01
CA GLU A 301 4.71 23.35 3.38
C GLU A 301 3.90 22.56 4.41
N LEU A 302 2.58 22.45 4.21
CA LEU A 302 1.72 21.65 5.07
C LEU A 302 2.08 20.17 5.00
N ILE A 303 2.28 19.61 3.80
CA ILE A 303 2.67 18.19 3.65
C ILE A 303 4.02 17.94 4.35
N TYR A 304 5.02 18.81 4.16
CA TYR A 304 6.30 18.65 4.86
C TYR A 304 6.14 18.74 6.39
N ALA A 305 5.32 19.66 6.90
CA ALA A 305 5.02 19.75 8.33
C ALA A 305 4.35 18.46 8.87
N VAL A 306 3.41 17.87 8.12
CA VAL A 306 2.82 16.56 8.46
C VAL A 306 3.88 15.46 8.48
N LEU A 307 4.81 15.45 7.53
CA LEU A 307 5.89 14.43 7.43
C LEU A 307 7.03 14.59 8.46
N ASP A 308 7.14 15.74 9.11
CA ASP A 308 8.04 15.96 10.24
C ASP A 308 7.37 15.60 11.59
N LEU A 309 6.04 15.71 11.69
CA LEU A 309 5.28 15.45 12.93
C LEU A 309 4.71 14.03 13.04
N VAL A 310 4.39 13.37 11.92
CA VAL A 310 3.79 12.02 11.90
C VAL A 310 4.88 10.94 11.76
N PRO A 311 4.94 9.94 12.67
CA PRO A 311 5.90 8.84 12.56
C PRO A 311 5.76 8.09 11.24
N VAL A 312 6.89 7.84 10.56
CA VAL A 312 6.97 7.19 9.22
C VAL A 312 6.10 5.92 9.10
N VAL A 313 6.04 5.10 10.15
CA VAL A 313 5.25 3.85 10.18
C VAL A 313 3.73 4.10 10.10
N GLN A 314 3.26 5.25 10.60
CA GLN A 314 1.84 5.61 10.64
C GLN A 314 1.37 6.43 9.43
N VAL A 315 2.27 7.00 8.62
CA VAL A 315 1.87 7.83 7.46
C VAL A 315 1.01 7.04 6.48
N LYS A 316 1.35 5.76 6.20
CA LYS A 316 0.53 4.87 5.37
C LYS A 316 -0.85 4.55 5.95
N GLN A 317 -1.03 4.67 7.26
CA GLN A 317 -2.34 4.51 7.91
C GLN A 317 -3.13 5.82 7.81
N LEU A 318 -2.45 6.97 7.98
CA LEU A 318 -3.05 8.30 7.83
C LEU A 318 -3.62 8.52 6.43
N VAL A 319 -2.87 8.23 5.37
CA VAL A 319 -3.36 8.45 3.99
C VAL A 319 -4.55 7.55 3.64
N ARG A 320 -4.62 6.31 4.17
CA ARG A 320 -5.83 5.47 4.07
C ARG A 320 -7.01 6.07 4.83
N CYS A 321 -6.79 6.58 6.04
CA CYS A 321 -7.83 7.28 6.80
C CYS A 321 -8.29 8.60 6.15
N LEU A 322 -7.48 9.17 5.25
CA LEU A 322 -7.79 10.33 4.40
C LEU A 322 -8.38 9.94 3.03
N GLY A 323 -8.64 8.66 2.78
CA GLY A 323 -9.31 8.17 1.57
C GLY A 323 -8.40 7.82 0.38
N VAL A 324 -7.06 7.90 0.52
CA VAL A 324 -6.13 7.43 -0.52
C VAL A 324 -6.19 5.91 -0.61
N THR A 325 -6.36 5.38 -1.81
CA THR A 325 -6.49 3.94 -2.05
C THR A 325 -5.16 3.20 -1.92
N ASP A 326 -5.20 1.91 -1.56
CA ASP A 326 -4.01 1.05 -1.55
C ASP A 326 -3.28 1.05 -2.90
N THR A 327 -4.00 1.12 -4.01
CA THR A 327 -3.43 1.24 -5.37
C THR A 327 -2.62 2.53 -5.57
N GLU A 328 -3.07 3.67 -5.06
CA GLU A 328 -2.32 4.94 -5.13
C GLU A 328 -1.11 4.94 -4.18
N ILE A 329 -1.24 4.29 -3.03
CA ILE A 329 -0.14 4.10 -2.05
C ILE A 329 0.97 3.24 -2.68
N GLU A 330 0.62 2.09 -3.26
CA GLU A 330 1.59 1.21 -3.93
C GLU A 330 2.25 1.89 -5.14
N GLN A 331 1.47 2.60 -5.96
CA GLN A 331 2.01 3.38 -7.09
C GLN A 331 2.99 4.46 -6.62
N ALA A 332 2.64 5.23 -5.58
CA ALA A 332 3.51 6.27 -5.04
C ALA A 332 4.85 5.71 -4.51
N GLU A 333 4.87 4.50 -3.94
CA GLU A 333 6.11 3.83 -3.51
C GLU A 333 6.94 3.25 -4.67
N MET A 334 6.31 2.78 -5.75
CA MET A 334 7.04 2.32 -6.93
C MET A 334 7.73 3.49 -7.65
N ASP A 335 7.03 4.61 -7.80
CA ASP A 335 7.54 5.79 -8.53
C ASP A 335 8.60 6.57 -7.73
N HIS A 336 8.48 6.61 -6.39
CA HIS A 336 9.29 7.50 -5.55
C HIS A 336 10.20 6.72 -4.58
N ARG A 337 11.43 6.47 -5.04
CA ARG A 337 12.51 5.76 -4.33
C ARG A 337 12.74 6.17 -2.86
N SER A 338 12.57 7.45 -2.53
CA SER A 338 12.71 7.95 -1.16
C SER A 338 11.40 7.77 -0.41
N CYS A 339 11.43 7.07 0.73
CA CYS A 339 10.24 6.89 1.57
C CYS A 339 9.57 8.23 1.99
N ARG A 340 10.35 9.30 2.21
CA ARG A 340 9.80 10.64 2.48
C ARG A 340 9.12 11.24 1.25
N GLU A 341 9.64 10.98 0.05
CA GLU A 341 9.04 11.47 -1.20
C GLU A 341 7.76 10.68 -1.55
N ALA A 342 7.77 9.35 -1.44
CA ALA A 342 6.57 8.54 -1.61
C ALA A 342 5.45 8.99 -0.67
N HIS A 343 5.77 9.23 0.62
CA HIS A 343 4.80 9.75 1.58
C HIS A 343 4.34 11.19 1.27
N TYR A 344 5.21 12.05 0.73
CA TYR A 344 4.83 13.38 0.22
C TYR A 344 3.82 13.26 -0.93
N GLN A 345 4.08 12.39 -1.89
CA GLN A 345 3.18 12.21 -3.04
C GLN A 345 1.85 11.54 -2.65
N MET A 346 1.81 10.61 -1.69
CA MET A 346 0.55 10.08 -1.14
C MET A 346 -0.33 11.19 -0.53
N LEU A 347 0.25 12.06 0.32
CA LEU A 347 -0.47 13.20 0.91
C LEU A 347 -0.85 14.25 -0.14
N ARG A 348 -0.04 14.42 -1.19
CA ARG A 348 -0.37 15.28 -2.33
C ARG A 348 -1.53 14.72 -3.16
N VAL A 349 -1.61 13.40 -3.36
CA VAL A 349 -2.72 12.72 -4.03
C VAL A 349 -4.03 12.93 -3.27
N TRP A 350 -4.05 12.77 -1.94
CA TRP A 350 -5.20 13.13 -1.10
C TRP A 350 -5.68 14.56 -1.36
N ALA A 351 -4.78 15.54 -1.22
CA ALA A 351 -5.13 16.95 -1.35
C ALA A 351 -5.61 17.33 -2.76
N LEU A 352 -5.12 16.65 -3.80
CA LEU A 352 -5.62 16.81 -5.18
C LEU A 352 -7.01 16.19 -5.36
N HIS A 353 -7.23 14.97 -4.87
CA HIS A 353 -8.52 14.26 -4.98
C HIS A 353 -9.66 15.00 -4.29
N SER A 354 -9.43 15.53 -3.08
CA SER A 354 -10.46 16.22 -2.30
C SER A 354 -10.70 17.69 -2.72
N GLY A 355 -10.28 18.09 -3.93
CA GLY A 355 -10.59 19.40 -4.51
C GLY A 355 -9.59 20.53 -4.21
N GLY A 356 -8.47 20.26 -3.51
CA GLY A 356 -7.36 21.20 -3.32
C GLY A 356 -6.51 21.43 -4.58
N GLY A 357 -6.83 20.77 -5.70
CA GLY A 357 -6.14 20.89 -7.00
C GLY A 357 -6.33 22.20 -7.77
N GLY A 358 -6.68 23.29 -7.09
CA GLY A 358 -6.71 24.63 -7.68
C GLY A 358 -5.33 25.06 -8.21
N ARG A 359 -5.32 25.92 -9.23
CA ARG A 359 -4.13 26.29 -10.04
C ARG A 359 -2.98 26.98 -9.28
N GLY A 360 -3.09 27.17 -7.97
CA GLY A 360 -2.09 27.76 -7.07
C GLY A 360 -1.46 26.81 -6.03
N GLY A 361 -1.90 25.55 -5.91
CA GLY A 361 -1.31 24.60 -4.95
C GLY A 361 -1.62 24.91 -3.48
N MET A 362 -2.86 25.28 -3.20
CA MET A 362 -3.34 25.77 -1.89
C MET A 362 -4.42 24.83 -1.33
N LEU A 363 -4.34 24.50 -0.04
CA LEU A 363 -5.34 23.66 0.62
C LEU A 363 -6.44 24.51 1.28
N HIS A 364 -7.69 24.16 1.00
CA HIS A 364 -8.85 24.84 1.58
C HIS A 364 -9.10 24.39 3.04
N ARG A 365 -9.50 25.33 3.91
CA ARG A 365 -9.61 25.14 5.37
C ARG A 365 -10.42 23.89 5.84
N PRO A 366 -11.52 23.47 5.18
CA PRO A 366 -12.25 22.25 5.58
C PRO A 366 -11.43 20.96 5.44
N LEU A 367 -10.55 20.87 4.43
CA LEU A 367 -9.66 19.72 4.22
C LEU A 367 -8.56 19.66 5.28
N PHE A 368 -8.07 20.82 5.69
CA PHE A 368 -7.16 20.93 6.83
C PHE A 368 -7.85 20.48 8.14
N ASN A 369 -9.11 20.87 8.36
CA ASN A 369 -9.87 20.41 9.52
C ASN A 369 -10.10 18.88 9.50
N GLU A 370 -10.39 18.28 8.34
CA GLU A 370 -10.48 16.82 8.19
C GLU A 370 -9.16 16.13 8.57
N LEU A 371 -8.03 16.65 8.09
CA LEU A 371 -6.69 16.14 8.43
C LEU A 371 -6.44 16.16 9.95
N LEU A 372 -6.79 17.27 10.63
CA LEU A 372 -6.69 17.37 12.09
C LEU A 372 -7.59 16.34 12.79
N GLU A 373 -8.79 16.08 12.27
CA GLU A 373 -9.70 15.06 12.81
C GLU A 373 -9.12 13.63 12.67
N LYS A 374 -8.62 13.25 11.47
CA LYS A 374 -8.01 11.92 11.29
C LYS A 374 -6.78 11.74 12.17
N LEU A 375 -5.94 12.77 12.33
CA LEU A 375 -4.79 12.76 13.23
C LEU A 375 -5.21 12.54 14.69
N ARG A 376 -6.22 13.27 15.19
CA ARG A 376 -6.79 13.07 16.54
C ARG A 376 -7.29 11.63 16.72
N ASN A 377 -8.05 11.12 15.74
CA ASN A 377 -8.59 9.75 15.75
C ASN A 377 -7.49 8.66 15.71
N MET A 378 -6.30 8.96 15.16
CA MET A 378 -5.14 8.05 15.14
C MET A 378 -4.25 8.14 16.40
N HIS A 379 -4.72 8.78 17.48
CA HIS A 379 -3.94 9.12 18.68
C HIS A 379 -2.74 10.06 18.42
N LEU A 380 -2.69 10.72 17.26
CA LEU A 380 -1.68 11.74 16.91
C LEU A 380 -2.14 13.14 17.34
N GLY A 381 -2.82 13.24 18.49
CA GLY A 381 -3.38 14.49 19.02
C GLY A 381 -2.37 15.64 19.11
N LYS A 382 -1.16 15.36 19.61
CA LYS A 382 -0.07 16.35 19.67
C LYS A 382 0.37 16.87 18.29
N ALA A 383 0.36 16.03 17.25
CA ALA A 383 0.67 16.47 15.89
C ALA A 383 -0.47 17.33 15.32
N ALA A 384 -1.72 17.02 15.65
CA ALA A 384 -2.86 17.88 15.31
C ALA A 384 -2.77 19.23 16.05
N GLU A 385 -2.47 19.25 17.35
CA GLU A 385 -2.27 20.48 18.15
C GLU A 385 -1.14 21.36 17.60
N GLU A 386 0.00 20.79 17.21
CA GLU A 386 1.11 21.55 16.62
C GLU A 386 0.78 22.09 15.21
N LEU A 387 0.05 21.33 14.38
CA LEU A 387 -0.45 21.83 13.09
C LEU A 387 -1.52 22.91 13.26
N GLU A 388 -2.45 22.74 14.19
CA GLU A 388 -3.51 23.71 14.52
C GLU A 388 -2.92 24.98 15.14
N THR A 389 -1.83 24.89 15.91
CA THR A 389 -1.06 26.06 16.37
C THR A 389 -0.35 26.76 15.21
N LYS A 390 0.19 26.01 14.24
CA LYS A 390 0.96 26.55 13.10
C LYS A 390 0.10 27.17 11.99
N TYR A 391 -1.10 26.64 11.76
CA TYR A 391 -1.98 27.01 10.63
C TYR A 391 -3.42 27.39 11.04
N GLY A 392 -3.77 27.29 12.31
CA GLY A 392 -5.13 27.58 12.81
C GLY A 392 -5.39 29.05 13.12
N ILE A 393 -4.36 29.87 13.34
CA ILE A 393 -4.50 31.28 13.74
C ILE A 393 -3.86 32.21 12.71
N GLN A 394 -4.70 32.70 11.80
CA GLN A 394 -4.86 34.12 11.47
C GLN A 394 -6.32 34.33 11.04
#